data_AF-A0A0U1L100-F1
#
_entry.id   AF-A0A0U1L100-F1
#
_cell.length_a   1.000
_cell.length_b   1.000
_cell.length_c   1.000
_cell.angle_alpha   90.00
_cell.angle_beta   90.00
_cell.angle_gamma   90.00
#
_symmetry.space_group_name_H-M   'P 1'
#
loop_
_entity.id
_entity.type
_entity.pdbx_description
1 polymer ?
#
loop_
_entity_poly.entity_id
_entity_poly.type
_entity_poly.pdbx_seq_one_letter_code
_entity_poly.pdbx_strand_id
1 'polypeptide(L)'
;MDISMISPDTIAFGPDILTLIQIELQVRKISYQQIATKVHTATGTVGSWFSRGAIPSDKLWSVISAVGGAKLWMQVLSRIPGNVINSPYLDGTDEHPKSIIEDAVDVAEALQLLAKEAQKVIRHRDNDYQFTKEEEEILKRFEDTVSDSVTINQMVLVRMEEYYRRPVNEISSRQMKRMKEKGYLRGNKKSPAATGLNENSLLPVYHAR
;
A
#
# COMPACT_ATOMS: atom_id res chain seq x y z
N MET A 1 -4.76 0.81 32.97
CA MET A 1 -5.51 1.23 31.77
C MET A 1 -6.31 0.04 31.33
N ASP A 2 -7.63 0.18 31.33
CA ASP A 2 -8.58 -0.88 31.01
C ASP A 2 -8.74 -0.95 29.49
N ILE A 3 -8.33 -2.06 28.86
CA ILE A 3 -8.28 -2.24 27.40
C ILE A 3 -9.62 -2.81 26.87
N SER A 4 -10.65 -2.87 27.71
CA SER A 4 -11.90 -3.60 27.46
C SER A 4 -12.95 -2.85 26.61
N MET A 5 -12.57 -1.89 25.76
CA MET A 5 -13.51 -1.18 24.87
C MET A 5 -12.99 -0.88 23.46
N ILE A 6 -12.21 -1.79 22.87
CA ILE A 6 -11.89 -1.71 21.44
C ILE A 6 -12.97 -2.50 20.68
N SER A 7 -13.85 -1.78 19.99
CA SER A 7 -14.86 -2.36 19.10
C SER A 7 -14.18 -3.29 18.06
N PRO A 8 -14.77 -4.45 17.72
CA PRO A 8 -14.19 -5.41 16.75
C PRO A 8 -13.91 -4.82 15.36
N ASP A 9 -14.48 -3.67 15.03
CA ASP A 9 -14.24 -2.95 13.77
C ASP A 9 -13.09 -1.93 13.85
N THR A 10 -12.44 -1.81 15.02
CA THR A 10 -11.29 -0.95 15.21
C THR A 10 -10.05 -1.78 14.95
N ILE A 11 -9.48 -1.65 13.74
CA ILE A 11 -8.08 -2.00 13.56
C ILE A 11 -7.33 -1.06 14.49
N ALA A 12 -6.82 -1.60 15.60
CA ALA A 12 -5.96 -0.87 16.51
C ALA A 12 -4.65 -0.62 15.76
N PHE A 13 -4.63 0.42 14.94
CA PHE A 13 -3.40 0.97 14.42
C PHE A 13 -2.59 1.38 15.65
N GLY A 14 -1.41 0.79 15.80
CA GLY A 14 -0.55 1.09 16.94
C GLY A 14 -0.33 2.61 17.10
N PRO A 15 0.07 3.08 18.29
CA PRO A 15 0.30 4.50 18.58
C PRO A 15 1.16 5.23 17.54
N ASP A 16 1.97 4.48 16.80
CA ASP A 16 2.84 4.93 15.71
C ASP A 16 2.09 5.58 14.54
N ILE A 17 0.95 5.05 14.07
CA ILE A 17 0.27 5.60 12.87
C ILE A 17 -0.34 6.97 13.16
N LEU A 18 -0.99 7.10 14.32
CA LEU A 18 -1.56 8.38 14.72
C LEU A 18 -0.47 9.44 14.90
N THR A 19 0.67 9.05 15.46
CA THR A 19 1.84 9.91 15.61
C THR A 19 2.33 10.41 14.26
N LEU A 20 2.45 9.53 13.26
CA LEU A 20 2.83 9.93 11.89
C LEU A 20 1.84 10.90 11.27
N ILE A 21 0.53 10.66 11.42
CA ILE A 21 -0.50 11.58 10.92
C ILE A 21 -0.37 12.93 11.63
N GLN A 22 -0.19 12.96 12.95
CA GLN A 22 -0.04 14.20 13.72
C GLN A 22 1.19 15.01 13.31
N ILE A 23 2.33 14.34 13.08
CA ILE A 23 3.56 14.98 12.55
C ILE A 23 3.25 15.66 11.21
N GLU A 24 2.63 14.93 10.28
CA GLU A 24 2.31 15.47 8.95
C GLU A 24 1.31 16.62 8.99
N LEU A 25 0.32 16.58 9.89
CA LEU A 25 -0.60 17.70 10.12
C LEU A 25 0.15 18.96 10.57
N GLN A 26 1.15 18.82 11.44
CA GLN A 26 1.97 19.94 11.90
C GLN A 26 2.87 20.47 10.78
N VAL A 27 3.59 19.58 10.09
CA VAL A 27 4.51 19.94 8.99
C VAL A 27 3.76 20.67 7.88
N ARG A 28 2.57 20.18 7.51
CA ARG A 28 1.75 20.74 6.42
C ARG A 28 0.80 21.85 6.87
N LYS A 29 0.77 22.16 8.16
CA LYS A 29 -0.13 23.15 8.78
C LYS A 29 -1.61 22.90 8.44
N ILE A 30 -2.02 21.64 8.46
CA ILE A 30 -3.40 21.23 8.17
C ILE A 30 -4.21 21.23 9.46
N SER A 31 -5.31 21.97 9.47
CA SER A 31 -6.21 22.04 10.62
C SER A 31 -7.20 20.88 10.65
N TYR A 32 -7.72 20.55 11.84
CA TYR A 32 -8.80 19.56 11.98
C TYR A 32 -10.06 19.95 11.22
N GLN A 33 -10.31 21.25 11.03
CA GLN A 33 -11.42 21.73 10.20
C GLN A 33 -11.22 21.35 8.73
N GLN A 34 -10.00 21.49 8.20
CA GLN A 34 -9.70 21.09 6.82
C GLN A 34 -9.83 19.58 6.62
N ILE A 35 -9.39 18.78 7.60
CA ILE A 35 -9.63 17.33 7.59
C ILE A 35 -11.13 17.07 7.57
N ALA A 36 -11.87 17.59 8.55
CA ALA A 36 -13.31 17.44 8.71
C ALA A 36 -14.09 17.72 7.42
N THR A 37 -13.75 18.79 6.71
CA THR A 37 -14.32 19.11 5.39
C THR A 37 -14.05 18.02 4.36
N LYS A 38 -12.83 17.49 4.28
CA LYS A 38 -12.45 16.44 3.31
C LYS A 38 -13.01 15.06 3.65
N VAL A 39 -13.18 14.73 4.94
CA VAL A 39 -13.75 13.44 5.39
C VAL A 39 -15.26 13.48 5.61
N HIS A 40 -15.91 14.61 5.30
CA HIS A 40 -17.34 14.84 5.51
C HIS A 40 -17.79 14.49 6.94
N THR A 41 -17.08 15.03 7.93
CA THR A 41 -17.30 14.76 9.36
C THR A 41 -17.23 16.06 10.15
N ALA A 42 -17.82 16.13 11.35
CA ALA A 42 -17.71 17.32 12.20
C ALA A 42 -16.29 17.52 12.76
N THR A 43 -15.83 18.77 12.85
CA THR A 43 -14.50 19.12 13.39
C THR A 43 -14.29 18.58 14.81
N GLY A 44 -15.31 18.64 15.67
CA GLY A 44 -15.24 18.09 17.03
C GLY A 44 -15.01 16.57 17.07
N THR A 45 -15.60 15.85 16.11
CA THR A 45 -15.39 14.39 15.97
C THR A 45 -13.96 14.08 15.55
N VAL A 46 -13.40 14.84 14.59
CA VAL A 46 -11.99 14.70 14.21
C VAL A 46 -11.08 14.99 15.41
N GLY A 47 -11.33 16.07 16.14
CA GLY A 47 -10.58 16.39 17.36
C GLY A 47 -10.65 15.28 18.42
N SER A 48 -11.82 14.65 18.57
CA SER A 48 -12.02 13.49 19.45
C SER A 48 -11.18 12.28 19.04
N TRP A 49 -11.02 12.01 17.73
CA TRP A 49 -10.17 10.90 17.26
C TRP A 49 -8.71 11.09 17.69
N PHE A 50 -8.17 12.28 17.46
CA PHE A 50 -6.77 12.58 17.80
C PHE A 50 -6.53 12.66 19.31
N SER A 51 -7.49 13.15 20.09
CA SER A 51 -7.35 13.22 21.55
C SER A 51 -7.51 11.87 22.24
N ARG A 52 -8.36 10.98 21.70
CA ARG A 52 -8.57 9.62 22.20
C ARG A 52 -7.55 8.61 21.69
N GLY A 53 -6.71 9.00 20.73
CA GLY A 53 -5.71 8.10 20.18
C GLY A 53 -6.25 7.13 19.13
N ALA A 54 -7.45 7.35 18.58
CA ALA A 54 -8.14 6.35 17.75
C ALA A 54 -8.94 6.97 16.60
N ILE A 55 -8.60 6.60 15.36
CA ILE A 55 -9.37 6.92 14.15
C ILE A 55 -10.13 5.66 13.72
N PRO A 56 -11.45 5.75 13.43
CA PRO A 56 -12.21 4.63 12.89
C PRO A 56 -11.59 4.05 11.61
N SER A 57 -11.59 2.73 11.47
CA SER A 57 -10.94 2.03 10.35
C SER A 57 -11.50 2.46 8.99
N ASP A 58 -12.82 2.67 8.89
CA ASP A 58 -13.53 3.18 7.72
C ASP A 58 -13.16 4.64 7.37
N LYS A 59 -12.63 5.39 8.33
CA LYS A 59 -12.21 6.79 8.17
C LYS A 59 -10.71 6.96 7.95
N LEU A 60 -9.88 6.01 8.36
CA LEU A 60 -8.43 6.15 8.33
C LEU A 60 -7.92 6.55 6.94
N TRP A 61 -8.34 5.85 5.89
CA TRP A 61 -7.87 6.12 4.53
C TRP A 61 -8.25 7.50 4.02
N SER A 62 -9.46 7.93 4.36
CA SER A 62 -9.96 9.25 4.01
C SER A 62 -9.22 10.34 4.78
N VAL A 63 -8.83 10.10 6.04
CA VAL A 63 -7.98 11.00 6.83
C VAL A 63 -6.56 11.09 6.23
N ILE A 64 -5.93 9.96 5.91
CA ILE A 64 -4.58 9.93 5.30
C ILE A 64 -4.59 10.66 3.95
N SER A 65 -5.60 10.40 3.12
CA SER A 65 -5.78 11.08 1.83
C SER A 65 -6.04 12.58 2.02
N ALA A 66 -6.73 12.97 3.09
CA ALA A 66 -7.02 14.35 3.42
C ALA A 66 -5.79 15.12 3.90
N VAL A 67 -4.93 14.49 4.71
CA VAL A 67 -3.63 15.02 5.12
C VAL A 67 -2.76 15.21 3.88
N GLY A 68 -2.75 14.22 2.99
CA GLY A 68 -1.98 14.25 1.76
C GLY A 68 -0.49 14.11 2.05
N GLY A 69 0.17 13.23 1.31
CA GLY A 69 1.60 12.98 1.45
C GLY A 69 1.92 11.54 1.10
N ALA A 70 2.62 11.36 -0.03
CA ALA A 70 3.03 10.03 -0.47
C ALA A 70 3.86 9.28 0.59
N LYS A 71 4.70 9.98 1.36
CA LYS A 71 5.49 9.42 2.46
C LYS A 71 4.61 8.80 3.56
N LEU A 72 3.64 9.57 4.06
CA LEU A 72 2.68 9.10 5.07
C LEU A 72 1.91 7.87 4.56
N TRP A 73 1.48 7.90 3.30
CA TRP A 73 0.75 6.81 2.70
C TRP A 73 1.55 5.50 2.67
N MET A 74 2.83 5.57 2.24
CA MET A 74 3.74 4.42 2.29
C MET A 74 3.96 3.90 3.71
N GLN A 75 4.23 4.81 4.66
CA GLN A 75 4.49 4.44 6.05
C GLN A 75 3.26 3.79 6.72
N VAL A 76 2.04 4.15 6.30
CA VAL A 76 0.85 3.47 6.81
C VAL A 76 0.65 2.11 6.15
N LEU A 77 0.84 2.00 4.83
CA LEU A 77 0.70 0.73 4.10
C LEU A 77 1.64 -0.37 4.58
N SER A 78 2.86 -0.01 4.96
CA SER A 78 3.82 -0.95 5.53
C SER A 78 3.36 -1.55 6.87
N ARG A 79 2.36 -0.96 7.52
CA ARG A 79 1.87 -1.39 8.84
C ARG A 79 0.55 -2.15 8.78
N ILE A 80 -0.02 -2.37 7.59
CA ILE A 80 -1.32 -3.03 7.44
C ILE A 80 -1.17 -4.54 7.41
N PRO A 81 -1.82 -5.27 8.34
CA PRO A 81 -1.85 -6.73 8.32
C PRO A 81 -2.46 -7.24 7.00
N GLY A 82 -1.80 -8.20 6.36
CA GLY A 82 -2.24 -8.76 5.06
C GLY A 82 -1.71 -8.01 3.83
N ASN A 83 -0.96 -6.93 4.01
CA ASN A 83 -0.14 -6.40 2.92
C ASN A 83 1.01 -7.38 2.64
N VAL A 84 0.93 -8.12 1.54
CA VAL A 84 1.86 -9.20 1.17
C VAL A 84 3.29 -8.67 0.99
N ILE A 85 3.43 -7.45 0.47
CA ILE A 85 4.72 -6.79 0.31
C ILE A 85 4.74 -5.60 1.25
N ASN A 86 5.27 -5.84 2.44
CA ASN A 86 5.57 -4.80 3.39
C ASN A 86 6.78 -4.00 2.87
N SER A 87 6.52 -2.88 2.20
CA SER A 87 7.55 -1.96 1.72
C SER A 87 7.80 -0.89 2.78
N PRO A 88 8.78 -1.07 3.70
CA PRO A 88 9.11 -0.02 4.63
C PRO A 88 9.59 1.21 3.86
N TYR A 89 9.21 2.39 4.34
CA TYR A 89 9.90 3.59 3.91
C TYR A 89 11.34 3.51 4.43
N LEU A 90 12.32 3.52 3.53
CA LEU A 90 13.73 3.47 3.90
C LEU A 90 14.14 4.83 4.47
N ASP A 91 14.32 4.89 5.78
CA ASP A 91 14.81 6.07 6.50
C ASP A 91 16.33 5.94 6.69
N GLY A 92 17.08 6.99 6.38
CA GLY A 92 18.55 7.00 6.52
C GLY A 92 19.36 6.44 5.34
N THR A 93 18.76 6.24 4.17
CA THR A 93 19.48 6.02 2.91
C THR A 93 19.71 7.34 2.16
N ASP A 94 20.51 7.33 1.08
CA ASP A 94 20.60 8.52 0.22
C ASP A 94 19.24 8.79 -0.43
N GLU A 95 18.57 9.82 0.10
CA GLU A 95 17.21 10.19 -0.28
C GLU A 95 17.15 11.07 -1.53
N HIS A 96 18.30 11.40 -2.12
CA HIS A 96 18.33 12.25 -3.31
C HIS A 96 17.62 11.54 -4.47
N PRO A 97 16.73 12.23 -5.24
CA PRO A 97 15.96 11.59 -6.31
C PRO A 97 16.82 10.88 -7.35
N LYS A 98 18.02 11.40 -7.61
CA LYS A 98 18.98 10.77 -8.52
C LYS A 98 19.37 9.37 -8.05
N SER A 99 19.80 9.24 -6.80
CA SER A 99 20.28 7.98 -6.21
C SER A 99 19.17 6.94 -6.19
N ILE A 100 17.96 7.34 -5.80
CA ILE A 100 16.79 6.45 -5.80
C ILE A 100 16.39 5.99 -7.22
N ILE A 101 16.59 6.84 -8.23
CA ILE A 101 16.36 6.44 -9.63
C ILE A 101 17.46 5.50 -10.12
N GLU A 102 18.72 5.73 -9.75
CA GLU A 102 19.83 4.83 -10.07
C GLU A 102 19.61 3.44 -9.44
N ASP A 103 19.26 3.38 -8.16
CA ASP A 103 18.88 2.13 -7.48
C ASP A 103 17.69 1.44 -8.16
N ALA A 104 16.70 2.21 -8.62
CA ALA A 104 15.54 1.65 -9.32
C ALA A 104 15.92 1.02 -10.67
N VAL A 105 16.93 1.57 -11.37
CA VAL A 105 17.47 1.00 -12.60
C VAL A 105 18.18 -0.32 -12.29
N ASP A 106 19.07 -0.33 -11.29
CA ASP A 106 19.83 -1.51 -10.90
C ASP A 106 18.91 -2.68 -10.50
N VAL A 107 17.87 -2.39 -9.69
CA VAL A 107 16.87 -3.39 -9.30
C VAL A 107 16.05 -3.88 -10.50
N ALA A 108 15.70 -3.00 -11.44
CA ALA A 108 14.96 -3.39 -12.64
C ALA A 108 15.78 -4.31 -13.56
N GLU A 109 17.09 -4.05 -13.70
CA GLU A 109 18.00 -4.90 -14.45
C GLU A 109 18.16 -6.27 -13.80
N ALA A 110 18.40 -6.31 -12.48
CA ALA A 110 18.47 -7.55 -11.71
C ALA A 110 17.17 -8.36 -11.82
N LEU A 111 16.02 -7.70 -11.70
CA LEU A 111 14.71 -8.32 -11.84
C LEU A 111 14.54 -8.96 -13.22
N GLN A 112 14.96 -8.28 -14.29
CA GLN A 112 14.85 -8.80 -15.64
C GLN A 112 15.71 -10.06 -15.85
N LEU A 113 16.91 -10.10 -15.28
CA LEU A 113 17.80 -11.26 -15.37
C LEU A 113 17.21 -12.46 -14.61
N LEU A 114 16.83 -12.25 -13.34
CA LEU A 114 16.25 -13.28 -12.50
C LEU A 114 14.90 -13.78 -13.02
N ALA A 115 14.06 -12.90 -13.60
CA ALA A 115 12.81 -13.29 -14.23
C ALA A 115 13.01 -14.30 -15.37
N LYS A 116 14.08 -14.14 -16.16
CA LYS A 116 14.42 -15.08 -17.24
C LYS A 116 14.88 -16.43 -16.69
N GLU A 117 15.60 -16.44 -15.57
CA GLU A 117 16.02 -17.67 -14.88
C GLU A 117 14.81 -18.38 -14.26
N ALA A 118 14.01 -17.67 -13.47
CA ALA A 118 12.78 -18.17 -12.87
C ALA A 118 11.80 -18.71 -13.94
N GLN A 119 11.67 -18.02 -15.08
CA GLN A 119 10.85 -18.51 -16.19
C GLN A 119 11.31 -19.89 -16.68
N LYS A 120 12.63 -20.14 -16.78
CA LYS A 120 13.15 -21.46 -17.20
C LYS A 120 12.81 -22.55 -16.18
N VAL A 121 12.86 -22.21 -14.89
CA VAL A 121 12.48 -23.12 -13.79
C VAL A 121 10.99 -23.49 -13.88
N ILE A 122 10.12 -22.51 -14.17
CA ILE A 122 8.66 -22.70 -14.11
C ILE A 122 8.06 -23.25 -15.42
N ARG A 123 8.66 -22.98 -16.59
CA ARG A 123 8.08 -23.23 -17.94
C ARG A 123 7.64 -24.67 -18.21
N HIS A 124 8.17 -25.64 -17.49
CA HIS A 124 7.92 -27.07 -17.71
C HIS A 124 7.36 -27.79 -16.48
N ARG A 125 6.85 -27.04 -15.49
CA ARG A 125 6.35 -27.59 -14.22
C ARG A 125 4.83 -27.55 -14.20
N ASP A 126 4.20 -28.73 -14.21
CA ASP A 126 2.80 -28.89 -13.81
C ASP A 126 2.72 -29.02 -12.28
N ASN A 127 1.57 -28.69 -11.68
CA ASN A 127 1.32 -28.36 -10.26
C ASN A 127 1.83 -29.33 -9.15
N ASP A 128 2.41 -30.49 -9.48
CA ASP A 128 2.75 -31.57 -8.53
C ASP A 128 4.27 -31.80 -8.32
N TYR A 129 5.15 -30.92 -8.82
CA TYR A 129 6.61 -31.15 -8.75
C TYR A 129 7.32 -30.35 -7.64
N GLN A 130 8.19 -31.03 -6.87
CA GLN A 130 9.12 -30.41 -5.91
C GLN A 130 10.33 -29.80 -6.63
N PHE A 131 10.68 -28.55 -6.31
CA PHE A 131 11.88 -27.89 -6.82
C PHE A 131 13.15 -28.53 -6.25
N THR A 132 14.23 -28.54 -7.03
CA THR A 132 15.57 -28.78 -6.46
C THR A 132 15.96 -27.60 -5.58
N LYS A 133 16.96 -27.77 -4.72
CA LYS A 133 17.46 -26.69 -3.86
C LYS A 133 17.94 -25.49 -4.67
N GLU A 134 18.59 -25.74 -5.80
CA GLU A 134 19.10 -24.70 -6.70
C GLU A 134 17.97 -23.92 -7.38
N GLU A 135 16.91 -24.62 -7.81
CA GLU A 135 15.73 -23.99 -8.39
C GLU A 135 14.97 -23.15 -7.36
N GLU A 136 14.83 -23.67 -6.13
CA GLU A 136 14.21 -22.94 -5.02
C GLU A 136 15.00 -21.67 -4.69
N GLU A 137 16.33 -21.71 -4.72
CA GLU A 137 17.18 -20.54 -4.51
C GLU A 137 17.03 -19.49 -5.63
N ILE A 138 16.85 -19.92 -6.88
CA ILE A 138 16.55 -18.99 -7.99
C ILE A 138 15.21 -18.30 -7.76
N LEU A 139 14.19 -19.05 -7.35
CA LEU A 139 12.85 -18.49 -7.09
C LEU A 139 12.87 -17.53 -5.89
N LYS A 140 13.56 -17.87 -4.80
CA LYS A 140 13.72 -16.98 -3.64
C LYS A 140 14.39 -15.66 -4.01
N ARG A 141 15.52 -15.70 -4.72
CA ARG A 141 16.20 -14.47 -5.19
C ARG A 141 15.30 -13.64 -6.10
N PHE A 142 14.50 -14.28 -6.95
CA PHE A 142 13.51 -13.60 -7.78
C PHE A 142 12.40 -12.95 -6.93
N GLU A 143 11.85 -13.65 -5.94
CA GLU A 143 10.85 -13.13 -5.00
C GLU A 143 11.38 -11.93 -4.21
N ASP A 144 12.58 -12.04 -3.66
CA ASP A 144 13.26 -10.95 -2.94
C ASP A 144 13.43 -9.72 -3.86
N THR A 145 13.89 -9.93 -5.09
CA THR A 145 14.08 -8.84 -6.05
C THR A 145 12.75 -8.22 -6.50
N VAL A 146 11.67 -9.01 -6.58
CA VAL A 146 10.32 -8.47 -6.80
C VAL A 146 9.91 -7.57 -5.63
N SER A 147 10.16 -7.98 -4.39
CA SER A 147 9.88 -7.19 -3.19
C SER A 147 10.66 -5.87 -3.19
N ASP A 148 11.96 -5.93 -3.49
CA ASP A 148 12.83 -4.75 -3.61
C ASP A 148 12.31 -3.80 -4.70
N SER A 149 11.89 -4.34 -5.85
CA SER A 149 11.35 -3.55 -6.95
C SER A 149 10.09 -2.78 -6.55
N VAL A 150 9.22 -3.36 -5.71
CA VAL A 150 8.02 -2.65 -5.23
C VAL A 150 8.41 -1.52 -4.29
N THR A 151 9.32 -1.78 -3.36
CA THR A 151 9.80 -0.78 -2.39
C THR A 151 10.47 0.40 -3.09
N ILE A 152 11.40 0.15 -4.01
CA ILE A 152 12.12 1.23 -4.71
C ILE A 152 11.18 2.01 -5.64
N ASN A 153 10.24 1.35 -6.32
CA ASN A 153 9.24 2.05 -7.14
C ASN A 153 8.37 2.97 -6.29
N GLN A 154 7.94 2.53 -5.10
CA GLN A 154 7.18 3.38 -4.19
C GLN A 154 8.01 4.58 -3.71
N MET A 155 9.29 4.38 -3.38
CA MET A 155 10.21 5.47 -3.02
C MET A 155 10.37 6.49 -4.15
N VAL A 156 10.55 6.04 -5.40
CA VAL A 156 10.59 6.92 -6.58
C VAL A 156 9.34 7.80 -6.61
N LEU A 157 8.15 7.23 -6.42
CA LEU A 157 6.91 8.00 -6.42
C LEU A 157 6.89 9.06 -5.31
N VAL A 158 7.30 8.71 -4.09
CA VAL A 158 7.40 9.69 -2.99
C VAL A 158 8.35 10.83 -3.33
N ARG A 159 9.54 10.54 -3.83
CA ARG A 159 10.52 11.58 -4.17
C ARG A 159 10.07 12.44 -5.34
N MET A 160 9.37 11.86 -6.31
CA MET A 160 8.77 12.62 -7.39
C MET A 160 7.73 13.63 -6.90
N GLU A 161 6.98 13.30 -5.85
CA GLU A 161 6.08 14.25 -5.18
C GLU A 161 6.86 15.30 -4.39
N GLU A 162 7.80 14.89 -3.55
CA GLU A 162 8.53 15.79 -2.63
C GLU A 162 9.41 16.80 -3.37
N TYR A 163 10.21 16.35 -4.34
CA TYR A 163 11.19 17.19 -5.03
C TYR A 163 10.61 17.90 -6.25
N TYR A 164 9.80 17.19 -7.04
CA TYR A 164 9.29 17.70 -8.32
C TYR A 164 7.81 18.11 -8.27
N ARG A 165 7.16 18.04 -7.10
CA ARG A 165 5.74 18.38 -6.90
C ARG A 165 4.81 17.66 -7.88
N ARG A 166 5.18 16.43 -8.25
CA ARG A 166 4.37 15.61 -9.15
C ARG A 166 3.26 14.93 -8.34
N PRO A 167 1.99 15.12 -8.71
CA PRO A 167 0.87 14.56 -7.95
C PRO A 167 0.82 13.03 -8.11
N VAL A 168 1.24 12.28 -7.08
CA VAL A 168 1.26 10.81 -7.11
C VAL A 168 -0.15 10.24 -7.16
N ASN A 169 -1.14 10.91 -6.57
CA ASN A 169 -2.54 10.55 -6.67
C ASN A 169 -3.06 10.47 -8.12
N GLU A 170 -2.50 11.24 -9.06
CA GLU A 170 -2.86 11.12 -10.47
C GLU A 170 -2.27 9.88 -11.16
N ILE A 171 -1.17 9.33 -10.63
CA ILE A 171 -0.50 8.16 -11.21
C ILE A 171 -1.41 6.95 -11.15
N SER A 172 -2.12 6.76 -10.05
CA SER A 172 -3.08 5.65 -9.89
C SER A 172 -4.20 5.71 -10.94
N SER A 173 -4.79 6.90 -11.16
CA SER A 173 -5.80 7.10 -12.20
C SER A 173 -5.28 6.78 -13.60
N ARG A 174 -4.05 7.22 -13.93
CA ARG A 174 -3.40 6.90 -15.21
C ARG A 174 -3.09 5.42 -15.34
N GLN A 175 -2.62 4.77 -14.28
CA GLN A 175 -2.34 3.34 -14.26
C GLN A 175 -3.63 2.53 -14.46
N MET A 176 -4.69 2.84 -13.72
CA MET A 176 -5.99 2.19 -13.83
C MET A 176 -6.54 2.27 -15.25
N LYS A 177 -6.46 3.45 -15.89
CA LYS A 177 -6.82 3.63 -17.29
C LYS A 177 -6.00 2.72 -18.21
N ARG A 178 -4.67 2.72 -18.08
CA ARG A 178 -3.78 1.85 -18.87
C ARG A 178 -4.05 0.36 -18.67
N MET A 179 -4.32 -0.08 -17.45
CA MET A 179 -4.61 -1.49 -17.15
C MET A 179 -5.94 -1.94 -17.76
N LYS A 180 -6.94 -1.05 -17.81
CA LYS A 180 -8.20 -1.27 -18.56
C LYS A 180 -7.94 -1.35 -20.07
N GLU A 181 -7.19 -0.40 -20.63
CA GLU A 181 -6.85 -0.38 -22.07
C GLU A 181 -6.09 -1.63 -22.52
N LYS A 182 -5.20 -2.14 -21.66
CA LYS A 182 -4.45 -3.39 -21.92
C LYS A 182 -5.27 -4.66 -21.70
N GLY A 183 -6.52 -4.55 -21.24
CA GLY A 183 -7.39 -5.71 -20.98
C GLY A 183 -7.05 -6.51 -19.73
N TYR A 184 -6.12 -6.04 -18.88
CA TYR A 184 -5.82 -6.67 -17.59
C TYR A 184 -6.99 -6.54 -16.61
N LEU A 185 -7.75 -5.46 -16.72
CA LEU A 185 -8.97 -5.24 -15.95
C LEU A 185 -10.18 -5.54 -16.82
N ARG A 186 -10.81 -6.69 -16.61
CA ARG A 186 -12.10 -7.00 -17.24
C ARG A 186 -13.16 -6.13 -16.58
N GLY A 187 -13.73 -5.19 -17.33
CA GLY A 187 -14.94 -4.49 -16.89
C GLY A 187 -16.00 -5.54 -16.54
N ASN A 188 -16.60 -5.43 -15.34
CA ASN A 188 -17.55 -6.37 -14.75
C ASN A 188 -18.18 -7.30 -15.79
N LYS A 189 -17.71 -8.56 -15.86
CA LYS A 189 -18.57 -9.62 -16.37
C LYS A 189 -19.83 -9.53 -15.53
N LYS A 190 -20.98 -9.25 -16.16
CA LYS A 190 -22.27 -9.47 -15.51
C LYS A 190 -22.21 -10.89 -14.93
N SER A 191 -22.13 -10.99 -13.61
CA SER A 191 -22.19 -12.29 -12.94
C SER A 191 -23.51 -12.93 -13.39
N PRO A 192 -23.51 -14.13 -13.96
CA PRO A 192 -24.75 -14.83 -14.20
C PRO A 192 -25.40 -15.07 -12.83
N ALA A 193 -26.54 -14.41 -12.61
CA ALA A 193 -27.48 -14.60 -11.51
C ALA A 193 -26.94 -15.33 -10.27
N ALA A 194 -26.36 -14.58 -9.32
CA ALA A 194 -26.38 -14.96 -7.92
C ALA A 194 -27.40 -14.04 -7.24
N THR A 195 -28.65 -14.48 -7.24
CA THR A 195 -29.70 -13.98 -6.37
C THR A 195 -29.19 -13.92 -4.92
N GLY A 196 -29.13 -12.72 -4.33
CA GLY A 196 -29.24 -12.57 -2.88
C GLY A 196 -27.96 -12.32 -2.06
N LEU A 197 -26.99 -11.53 -2.51
CA LEU A 197 -25.95 -10.99 -1.61
C LEU A 197 -25.91 -9.47 -1.65
N ASN A 198 -26.10 -8.88 -0.46
CA ASN A 198 -26.21 -7.45 -0.18
C ASN A 198 -24.87 -6.74 -0.43
N GLU A 199 -24.91 -5.58 -1.10
CA GLU A 199 -23.75 -4.81 -1.60
C GLU A 199 -22.81 -4.24 -0.51
N ASN A 200 -23.06 -4.54 0.77
CA ASN A 200 -22.29 -4.01 1.90
C ASN A 200 -21.24 -4.96 2.51
N SER A 201 -20.84 -6.03 1.81
CA SER A 201 -19.80 -6.95 2.32
C SER A 201 -18.60 -7.07 1.36
N LEU A 202 -17.78 -6.02 1.29
CA LEU A 202 -16.47 -6.09 0.65
C LEU A 202 -15.38 -6.46 1.66
N LEU A 203 -15.47 -7.66 2.25
CA LEU A 203 -14.30 -8.38 2.73
C LEU A 203 -14.54 -9.89 2.53
N PRO A 204 -13.65 -10.61 1.82
CA PRO A 204 -13.74 -12.06 1.76
C PRO A 204 -13.46 -12.64 3.16
N VAL A 205 -14.44 -13.34 3.71
CA VAL A 205 -14.25 -14.19 4.90
C VAL A 205 -13.39 -15.38 4.47
N TYR A 206 -12.13 -15.38 4.86
CA TYR A 206 -11.29 -16.58 4.75
C TYR A 206 -11.69 -17.55 5.86
N HIS A 207 -12.33 -18.65 5.49
CA HIS A 207 -12.44 -19.81 6.36
C HIS A 207 -11.07 -20.51 6.39
N ALA A 208 -10.40 -20.46 7.54
CA ALA A 208 -9.26 -21.31 7.82
C ALA A 208 -9.72 -22.78 7.83
N ARG A 209 -8.97 -23.65 7.16
CA ARG A 209 -8.98 -25.09 7.40
C ARG A 209 -7.86 -25.45 8.35
#